data_AF-A0A1A8FTG2-F1
#
_entry.id   AF-A0A1A8FTG2-F1
#
_cell.length_a   1.000
_cell.length_b   1.000
_cell.length_c   1.000
_cell.angle_alpha   90.00
_cell.angle_beta   90.00
_cell.angle_gamma   90.00
#
_symmetry.space_group_name_H-M   'P 1'
#
loop_
_entity.id
_entity.type
_entity.pdbx_description
1 polymer ?
#
loop_
_entity_poly.entity_id
_entity_poly.type
_entity_poly.pdbx_seq_one_letter_code
_entity_poly.pdbx_strand_id
1 'polypeptide(L)'
;EHYYDPESGSGYLAWRLKTIQRKAAEEKGASVKKSTKIGGPGHGQSTLAADKMQSNEDVEAALAVLKHTADEDTIREKMRATFAYRNSLVNNDKTTDVFSVFPRFLDTPGLIEQDFRLLFGEETANKFLVKWPTSVKKKVIVESHRLVPTP
;
A
#
# COMPACT_ATOMS: atom_id res chain seq x y z
N GLU A 1 3.79 12.24 12.66
CA GLU A 1 3.27 10.89 12.98
C GLU A 1 4.04 9.88 12.11
N HIS A 2 4.57 8.77 12.65
CA HIS A 2 5.36 7.81 11.86
C HIS A 2 4.45 6.78 11.15
N TYR A 3 4.76 6.47 9.88
CA TYR A 3 4.01 5.49 9.07
C TYR A 3 4.01 4.08 9.72
N TYR A 4 5.15 3.65 10.26
CA TYR A 4 5.30 2.50 11.13
C TYR A 4 6.59 2.63 11.94
N ASP A 5 6.52 2.51 13.26
CA ASP A 5 7.68 2.45 14.15
C ASP A 5 7.92 1.00 14.60
N PRO A 6 9.07 0.39 14.25
CA PRO A 6 9.41 -0.96 14.66
C PRO A 6 9.73 -1.10 16.16
N GLU A 7 10.25 -0.07 16.83
CA GLU A 7 10.63 -0.14 18.25
C GLU A 7 9.41 -0.11 19.17
N SER A 8 8.50 0.84 18.96
CA SER A 8 7.27 0.93 19.76
C SER A 8 6.13 0.05 19.23
N GLY A 9 6.27 -0.50 18.01
CA GLY A 9 5.20 -1.20 17.31
C GLY A 9 3.98 -0.29 17.03
N SER A 10 4.21 1.02 16.97
CA SER A 10 3.18 2.05 16.80
C SER A 10 3.21 2.66 15.40
N GLY A 11 2.39 3.68 15.16
CA GLY A 11 2.25 4.33 13.84
C GLY A 11 0.99 3.94 13.08
N TYR A 12 0.79 4.58 11.93
CA TYR A 12 -0.45 4.45 11.14
C TYR A 12 -0.77 3.00 10.78
N LEU A 13 0.24 2.23 10.35
CA LEU A 13 0.06 0.82 10.01
C LEU A 13 -0.40 0.01 11.23
N ALA A 14 0.17 0.26 12.41
CA ALA A 14 -0.25 -0.39 13.64
C ALA A 14 -1.68 0.00 14.06
N TRP A 15 -2.05 1.27 13.90
CA TRP A 15 -3.40 1.78 14.20
C TRP A 15 -4.46 1.20 13.26
N ARG A 16 -4.17 1.12 11.95
CA ARG A 16 -5.07 0.48 10.97
C ARG A 16 -5.29 -0.98 11.27
N LEU A 17 -4.24 -1.72 11.62
CA LEU A 17 -4.35 -3.12 12.03
C LEU A 17 -5.24 -3.30 13.26
N LYS A 18 -5.07 -2.44 14.27
CA LYS A 18 -5.94 -2.44 15.47
C LYS A 18 -7.39 -2.14 15.13
N THR A 19 -7.64 -1.21 14.19
CA THR A 19 -9.00 -0.84 13.78
C THR A 19 -9.69 -1.92 12.95
N ILE A 20 -8.95 -2.60 12.07
CA ILE A 20 -9.45 -3.76 11.30
C ILE A 20 -9.76 -4.94 12.25
N GLN A 21 -8.93 -5.18 13.27
CA GLN A 21 -9.21 -6.19 14.29
C GLN A 21 -10.50 -5.92 15.08
N ARG A 22 -10.75 -4.66 15.45
CA ARG A 22 -11.99 -4.27 16.15
C ARG A 22 -13.23 -4.51 15.28
N LYS A 23 -13.22 -4.08 14.01
CA LYS A 23 -14.33 -4.34 13.08
C LYS A 23 -14.55 -5.84 12.82
N ALA A 24 -13.47 -6.61 12.69
CA ALA A 24 -13.57 -8.06 12.51
C ALA A 24 -14.06 -8.81 13.77
N ALA A 25 -13.87 -8.25 14.97
CA ALA A 25 -14.41 -8.79 16.22
C ALA A 25 -15.91 -8.46 16.37
N GLU A 26 -16.34 -7.28 15.94
CA GLU A 26 -17.75 -6.88 15.89
C GLU A 26 -18.56 -7.72 14.89
N GLU A 27 -17.99 -8.05 13.73
CA GLU A 27 -18.65 -8.94 12.75
C GLU A 27 -18.68 -10.42 13.18
N LYS A 28 -17.78 -10.85 14.08
CA LYS A 28 -17.77 -12.22 14.61
C LYS A 28 -18.89 -12.52 15.62
N GLY A 29 -19.73 -11.54 15.95
CA GLY A 29 -21.00 -11.77 16.64
C GLY A 29 -22.08 -12.44 15.78
N ALA A 30 -21.90 -12.51 14.45
CA ALA A 30 -22.89 -13.07 13.55
C ALA A 30 -22.37 -14.31 12.80
N SER A 31 -22.75 -15.47 13.33
CA SER A 31 -23.04 -16.72 12.60
C SER A 31 -21.90 -17.49 11.91
N VAL A 32 -21.61 -18.65 12.51
CA VAL A 32 -21.01 -19.86 11.92
C VAL A 32 -21.70 -20.25 10.62
N LYS A 33 -20.94 -20.59 9.54
CA LYS A 33 -20.96 -21.90 8.85
C LYS A 33 -19.72 -22.13 7.98
N LYS A 34 -19.34 -23.40 7.94
CA LYS A 34 -18.16 -24.05 7.39
C LYS A 34 -18.33 -24.34 5.89
N SER A 35 -17.29 -24.19 5.07
CA SER A 35 -17.05 -25.11 3.95
C SER A 35 -15.60 -25.05 3.46
N THR A 36 -14.90 -26.16 3.69
CA THR A 36 -13.64 -26.56 3.07
C THR A 36 -13.83 -26.70 1.58
N LYS A 37 -12.96 -26.13 0.72
CA LYS A 37 -12.35 -26.79 -0.47
C LYS A 37 -11.01 -26.13 -0.83
N ILE A 38 -10.03 -27.00 -1.02
CA ILE A 38 -8.65 -26.76 -1.42
C ILE A 38 -8.64 -26.50 -2.94
N GLY A 39 -7.95 -25.47 -3.39
CA GLY A 39 -7.75 -25.16 -4.80
C GLY A 39 -6.81 -23.97 -4.94
N GLY A 40 -5.52 -24.24 -5.15
CA GLY A 40 -4.52 -23.19 -5.37
C GLY A 40 -4.70 -22.54 -6.75
N PRO A 41 -4.50 -21.22 -6.90
CA PRO A 41 -4.43 -20.60 -8.22
C PRO A 41 -3.00 -20.18 -8.57
N GLY A 42 -2.59 -20.55 -9.78
CA GLY A 42 -1.39 -20.08 -10.45
C GLY A 42 -1.37 -18.57 -10.63
N HIS A 43 -0.16 -18.07 -10.85
CA HIS A 43 0.19 -16.69 -11.11
C HIS A 43 -0.52 -16.17 -12.37
N GLY A 44 -1.77 -15.72 -12.21
CA GLY A 44 -2.37 -14.76 -13.11
C GLY A 44 -1.92 -13.38 -12.66
N GLN A 45 -0.89 -12.83 -13.31
CA GLN A 45 -0.69 -11.38 -13.33
C GLN A 45 -2.01 -10.78 -13.79
N SER A 46 -2.76 -10.20 -12.85
CA SER A 46 -3.91 -9.38 -13.20
C SER A 46 -3.33 -8.15 -13.89
N THR A 47 -3.42 -8.16 -15.21
CA THR A 47 -3.30 -6.98 -16.06
C THR A 47 -4.43 -6.04 -15.66
N LEU A 48 -4.22 -5.30 -14.57
CA LEU A 48 -5.14 -4.25 -14.15
C LEU A 48 -5.10 -3.16 -15.21
N ALA A 49 -6.20 -3.15 -15.98
CA ALA A 49 -6.69 -2.08 -16.83
C ALA A 49 -5.68 -1.48 -17.82
N ALA A 50 -5.91 -1.78 -19.10
CA ALA A 50 -5.36 -1.05 -20.23
C ALA A 50 -5.29 0.46 -19.97
N ASP A 51 -4.06 0.95 -19.95
CA ASP A 51 -3.59 1.98 -20.86
C ASP A 51 -4.49 3.21 -20.99
N LYS A 52 -4.43 4.06 -19.96
CA LYS A 52 -4.30 5.48 -20.24
C LYS A 52 -2.87 5.81 -19.88
N MET A 53 -1.96 5.79 -20.86
CA MET A 53 -0.66 6.46 -20.72
C MET A 53 -0.96 7.87 -20.19
N GLN A 54 -0.74 8.10 -18.91
CA GLN A 54 -0.84 9.44 -18.36
C GLN A 54 0.20 10.27 -19.08
N SER A 55 -0.23 11.41 -19.62
CA SER A 55 0.72 12.32 -20.24
C SER A 55 1.65 12.89 -19.17
N ASN A 56 2.83 13.33 -19.59
CA ASN A 56 3.74 14.04 -18.69
C ASN A 56 3.07 15.30 -18.09
N GLU A 57 2.21 15.98 -18.87
CA GLU A 57 1.44 17.15 -18.42
C GLU A 57 0.43 16.78 -17.32
N ASP A 58 -0.25 15.63 -17.41
CA ASP A 58 -1.17 15.17 -16.37
C ASP A 58 -0.45 14.93 -15.03
N VAL A 59 0.78 14.40 -15.11
CA VAL A 59 1.62 14.15 -13.93
C VAL A 59 2.11 15.45 -13.32
N GLU A 60 2.62 16.39 -14.13
CA GLU A 60 3.07 17.69 -13.64
C GLU A 60 1.93 18.50 -13.02
N ALA A 61 0.75 18.51 -13.65
CA ALA A 61 -0.42 19.19 -13.11
C ALA A 61 -0.85 18.59 -11.75
N ALA A 62 -0.82 17.27 -11.62
CA ALA A 62 -1.11 16.61 -10.35
C ALA A 62 -0.06 16.95 -9.27
N LEU A 63 1.24 16.98 -9.63
CA LEU A 63 2.32 17.39 -8.72
C LEU A 63 2.17 18.84 -8.26
N ALA A 64 1.81 19.76 -9.16
CA ALA A 64 1.56 21.15 -8.82
C ALA A 64 0.42 21.29 -7.79
N VAL A 65 -0.68 20.54 -7.96
CA VAL A 65 -1.77 20.50 -6.98
C VAL A 65 -1.28 19.92 -5.65
N LEU A 66 -0.55 18.80 -5.69
CA LEU A 66 -0.02 18.12 -4.50
C LEU A 66 0.90 19.01 -3.66
N LYS A 67 1.60 19.99 -4.26
CA LYS A 67 2.46 20.93 -3.53
C LYS A 67 1.68 21.89 -2.62
N HIS A 68 0.45 22.23 -2.96
CA HIS A 68 -0.28 23.32 -2.30
C HIS A 68 -1.55 22.87 -1.58
N THR A 69 -2.13 21.72 -1.94
CA THR A 69 -3.34 21.24 -1.28
C THR A 69 -3.04 20.66 0.11
N ALA A 70 -3.98 20.85 1.04
CA ALA A 70 -4.03 20.14 2.33
C ALA A 70 -5.27 19.23 2.43
N ASP A 71 -6.09 19.20 1.36
CA ASP A 71 -7.29 18.39 1.32
C ASP A 71 -6.94 16.91 1.07
N GLU A 72 -7.20 16.05 2.06
CA GLU A 72 -6.80 14.64 2.00
C GLU A 72 -7.42 13.89 0.82
N ASP A 73 -8.67 14.21 0.46
CA ASP A 73 -9.36 13.53 -0.64
C ASP A 73 -8.73 13.92 -1.99
N THR A 74 -8.44 15.21 -2.20
CA THR A 74 -7.67 15.69 -3.36
C THR A 74 -6.28 15.07 -3.40
N ILE A 75 -5.59 14.95 -2.25
CA ILE A 75 -4.28 14.31 -2.18
C ILE A 75 -4.39 12.85 -2.62
N ARG A 76 -5.34 12.08 -2.06
CA ARG A 76 -5.55 10.67 -2.41
C ARG A 76 -5.89 10.49 -3.88
N GLU A 77 -6.75 11.35 -4.43
CA GLU A 77 -7.12 11.34 -5.84
C GLU A 77 -5.91 11.61 -6.75
N LYS A 78 -5.17 12.69 -6.51
CA LYS A 78 -3.99 13.04 -7.33
C LYS A 78 -2.86 12.03 -7.18
N MET A 79 -2.69 11.47 -5.98
CA MET A 79 -1.78 10.36 -5.76
C MET A 79 -2.25 9.15 -6.57
N ARG A 80 -3.53 8.76 -6.52
CA ARG A 80 -4.06 7.62 -7.29
C ARG A 80 -3.88 7.83 -8.78
N ALA A 81 -4.14 9.06 -9.26
CA ALA A 81 -3.93 9.41 -10.65
C ALA A 81 -2.48 9.12 -11.02
N THR A 82 -1.49 9.67 -10.32
CA THR A 82 -0.05 9.56 -10.66
C THR A 82 0.61 8.20 -10.36
N PHE A 83 -0.19 7.17 -10.07
CA PHE A 83 0.32 5.84 -9.72
C PHE A 83 1.20 5.21 -10.80
N ALA A 84 0.81 5.30 -12.08
CA ALA A 84 1.56 4.67 -13.18
C ALA A 84 2.98 5.25 -13.30
N TYR A 85 3.10 6.58 -13.19
CA TYR A 85 4.39 7.27 -13.17
C TYR A 85 5.26 6.82 -12.00
N ARG A 86 4.71 6.80 -10.78
CA ARG A 86 5.44 6.35 -9.60
C ARG A 86 5.89 4.91 -9.68
N ASN A 87 5.01 4.02 -10.15
CA ASN A 87 5.33 2.61 -10.30
C ASN A 87 6.45 2.42 -11.34
N SER A 88 6.46 3.20 -12.42
CA SER A 88 7.58 3.22 -13.36
C SER A 88 8.86 3.72 -12.71
N LEU A 89 8.80 4.80 -11.91
CA LEU A 89 9.95 5.35 -11.20
C LEU A 89 10.61 4.30 -10.31
N VAL A 90 9.83 3.60 -9.46
CA VAL A 90 10.35 2.59 -8.53
C VAL A 90 10.93 1.37 -9.25
N ASN A 91 10.35 0.94 -10.37
CA ASN A 91 10.77 -0.29 -11.03
C ASN A 91 11.84 -0.08 -12.11
N ASN A 92 11.85 1.07 -12.79
CA ASN A 92 12.70 1.34 -13.94
C ASN A 92 13.81 2.36 -13.65
N ASP A 93 13.61 3.27 -12.69
CA ASP A 93 14.58 4.29 -12.33
C ASP A 93 15.11 4.07 -10.91
N LYS A 94 16.30 3.49 -10.82
CA LYS A 94 16.95 3.23 -9.52
C LYS A 94 17.66 4.45 -8.92
N THR A 95 17.69 5.57 -9.65
CA THR A 95 18.45 6.77 -9.24
C THR A 95 17.56 7.80 -8.57
N THR A 96 16.28 7.84 -8.94
CA THR A 96 15.32 8.79 -8.39
C THR A 96 14.60 8.21 -7.17
N ASP A 97 14.71 8.92 -6.04
CA ASP A 97 13.93 8.59 -4.86
C ASP A 97 12.47 9.06 -5.01
N VAL A 98 11.54 8.10 -4.98
CA VAL A 98 10.10 8.37 -5.10
C VAL A 98 9.58 9.26 -3.97
N PHE A 99 10.16 9.18 -2.77
CA PHE A 99 9.74 10.02 -1.64
C PHE A 99 10.15 11.47 -1.82
N SER A 100 11.24 11.72 -2.55
CA SER A 100 11.68 13.08 -2.91
C SER A 100 10.74 13.73 -3.93
N VAL A 101 10.19 12.95 -4.88
CA VAL A 101 9.24 13.45 -5.88
C VAL A 101 7.81 13.56 -5.31
N PHE A 102 7.43 12.62 -4.45
CA PHE A 102 6.11 12.55 -3.82
C PHE A 102 6.22 12.61 -2.30
N PRO A 103 6.52 13.77 -1.72
CA PRO A 103 6.69 13.91 -0.27
C PRO A 103 5.40 13.63 0.51
N ARG A 104 4.23 13.63 -0.15
CA ARG A 104 2.94 13.32 0.48
C ARG A 104 2.86 11.92 1.10
N PHE A 105 3.70 10.99 0.67
CA PHE A 105 3.81 9.70 1.35
C PHE A 105 4.29 9.81 2.81
N LEU A 106 4.99 10.88 3.17
CA LEU A 106 5.57 11.09 4.49
C LEU A 106 4.57 11.74 5.46
N ASP A 107 3.66 12.57 4.95
CA ASP A 107 2.72 13.34 5.77
C ASP A 107 1.28 12.82 5.69
N THR A 108 0.91 12.10 4.63
CA THR A 108 -0.48 11.67 4.39
C THR A 108 -0.61 10.16 4.61
N PRO A 109 -1.28 9.75 5.68
CA PRO A 109 -1.46 8.33 5.98
C PRO A 109 -2.33 7.62 4.93
N GLY A 110 -2.00 6.36 4.65
CA GLY A 110 -2.80 5.49 3.78
C GLY A 110 -2.44 5.50 2.29
N LEU A 111 -1.56 6.39 1.83
CA LEU A 111 -1.17 6.44 0.42
C LEU A 111 -0.39 5.20 -0.05
N ILE A 112 0.46 4.63 0.81
CA ILE A 112 1.16 3.37 0.50
C ILE A 112 0.17 2.20 0.43
N GLU A 113 -0.85 2.18 1.29
CA GLU A 113 -1.92 1.18 1.24
C GLU A 113 -2.74 1.32 -0.05
N GLN A 114 -3.00 2.56 -0.48
CA GLN A 114 -3.64 2.86 -1.75
C GLN A 114 -2.84 2.30 -2.93
N ASP A 115 -1.54 2.59 -3.03
CA ASP A 115 -0.69 2.08 -4.11
C ASP A 115 -0.57 0.55 -4.08
N PHE A 116 -0.50 -0.06 -2.89
CA PHE A 116 -0.53 -1.52 -2.74
C PHE A 116 -1.83 -2.13 -3.28
N ARG A 117 -2.98 -1.52 -3.00
CA ARG A 117 -4.27 -1.97 -3.54
C ARG A 117 -4.35 -1.78 -5.06
N LEU A 118 -3.75 -0.71 -5.60
CA LEU A 118 -3.66 -0.50 -7.05
C LEU A 118 -2.76 -1.54 -7.73
N LEU A 119 -1.71 -2.01 -7.07
CA LEU A 119 -0.82 -3.05 -7.59
C LEU A 119 -1.42 -4.44 -7.55
N PHE A 120 -2.01 -4.82 -6.42
CA PHE A 120 -2.38 -6.22 -6.15
C PHE A 120 -3.90 -6.48 -6.21
N GLY A 121 -4.70 -5.42 -6.35
CA GLY A 121 -6.14 -5.47 -6.25
C GLY A 121 -6.64 -5.53 -4.81
N GLU A 122 -7.92 -5.20 -4.63
CA GLU A 122 -8.55 -5.06 -3.31
C GLU A 122 -8.63 -6.39 -2.56
N GLU A 123 -8.99 -7.49 -3.24
CA GLU A 123 -9.11 -8.82 -2.61
C GLU A 123 -7.77 -9.30 -2.04
N THR A 124 -6.70 -9.22 -2.85
CA THR A 124 -5.34 -9.61 -2.46
C THR A 124 -4.84 -8.73 -1.32
N ALA A 125 -5.05 -7.42 -1.42
CA ALA A 125 -4.65 -6.48 -0.39
C ALA A 125 -5.35 -6.77 0.95
N ASN A 126 -6.66 -7.00 0.93
CA ASN A 126 -7.43 -7.33 2.14
C ASN A 126 -6.94 -8.64 2.79
N LYS A 127 -6.72 -9.70 2.01
CA LYS A 127 -6.17 -10.97 2.52
C LYS A 127 -4.79 -10.76 3.16
N PHE A 128 -3.93 -9.98 2.50
CA PHE A 128 -2.60 -9.67 2.99
C PHE A 128 -2.64 -8.88 4.30
N LEU A 129 -3.43 -7.79 4.37
CA LEU A 129 -3.55 -6.94 5.54
C LEU A 129 -4.12 -7.69 6.76
N VAL A 130 -5.05 -8.63 6.54
CA VAL A 130 -5.55 -9.53 7.60
C VAL A 130 -4.45 -10.44 8.15
N LYS A 131 -3.55 -10.93 7.27
CA LYS A 131 -2.43 -11.81 7.66
C LYS A 131 -1.19 -11.04 8.13
N TRP A 132 -1.14 -9.74 7.88
CA TRP A 132 -0.02 -8.88 8.25
C TRP A 132 0.41 -8.99 9.73
N PRO A 133 -0.48 -8.82 10.73
CA PRO A 133 -0.07 -8.83 12.13
C PRO A 133 0.23 -10.24 12.66
N THR A 134 -0.24 -11.28 11.97
CA THR A 134 -0.16 -12.67 12.45
C THR A 134 1.10 -13.37 11.97
N SER A 135 1.36 -13.38 10.66
CA SER A 135 2.41 -14.19 10.07
C SER A 135 3.33 -13.43 9.12
N VAL A 136 2.85 -12.40 8.42
CA VAL A 136 3.66 -11.72 7.41
C VAL A 136 4.66 -10.76 8.02
N LYS A 137 4.25 -9.94 9.00
CA LYS A 137 5.14 -8.96 9.66
C LYS A 137 6.41 -9.60 10.21
N LYS A 138 6.28 -10.72 10.92
CA LYS A 138 7.44 -11.46 11.46
C LYS A 138 8.38 -11.93 10.36
N LYS A 139 7.84 -12.45 9.25
CA LYS A 139 8.63 -12.90 8.11
C LYS A 139 9.36 -11.74 7.43
N VAL A 140 8.69 -10.62 7.21
CA VAL A 140 9.31 -9.43 6.60
C VAL A 140 10.46 -8.91 7.45
N ILE A 141 10.31 -8.85 8.77
CA ILE A 141 11.40 -8.45 9.69
C ILE A 141 12.59 -9.41 9.58
N VAL A 142 12.33 -10.73 9.62
CA VAL A 142 13.38 -11.74 9.49
C VAL A 142 14.11 -11.61 8.15
N GLU A 143 13.38 -11.44 7.04
CA GLU A 143 13.99 -11.27 5.72
C GLU A 143 14.71 -9.93 5.57
N SER A 144 14.23 -8.83 6.16
CA SER A 144 14.94 -7.55 6.13
C SER A 144 16.29 -7.61 6.84
N HIS A 145 16.41 -8.40 7.92
CA HIS A 145 17.69 -8.62 8.58
C HIS A 145 18.66 -9.51 7.78
N ARG A 146 18.14 -10.29 6.81
CA ARG A 146 18.95 -11.12 5.91
C ARG A 146 19.47 -10.33 4.71
N LEU A 147 18.81 -9.22 4.36
CA LEU A 147 19.27 -8.23 3.40
C LEU A 147 20.36 -7.35 4.03
N VAL A 148 21.47 -7.96 4.43
CA VAL A 148 22.67 -7.20 4.79
C VAL A 148 23.29 -6.70 3.48
N PRO A 149 23.72 -5.43 3.35
CA PRO A 149 24.43 -4.99 2.16
C PRO A 149 25.72 -5.82 2.05
N THR A 150 25.87 -6.58 0.97
CA THR A 150 27.17 -7.15 0.63
C THR A 150 28.13 -5.96 0.37
N PRO A 151 29.29 -5.90 1.05
CA PRO A 151 30.24 -4.80 0.90
C PRO A 151 30.83 -4.71 -0.52
#